data_AF-A0A920ET03-F1
#
_entry.id   AF-A0A920ET03-F1
#
_cell.length_a   1.000
_cell.length_b   1.000
_cell.length_c   1.000
_cell.angle_alpha   90.00
_cell.angle_beta   90.00
_cell.angle_gamma   90.00
#
_symmetry.space_group_name_H-M   'P 1'
#
loop_
_entity.id
_entity.type
_entity.pdbx_description
1 polymer ?
#
loop_
_entity_poly.entity_id
_entity_poly.type
_entity_poly.pdbx_seq_one_letter_code
_entity_poly.pdbx_strand_id
1 'polypeptide(L)' 'MKEIKCSFGIDIDSVAGWIGSYGGQDSPSDIQRGVFATEVGVPRLLRLFEKYDMKSTFFIPGHTMDSFPKEMEMIKS' A
#
# COMPACT_ATOMS: atom_id res chain seq x y z
N MET A 1 -29.53 -9.90 -17.92
CA MET A 1 -28.53 -8.85 -17.59
C MET A 1 -27.25 -9.55 -17.16
N LYS A 2 -26.07 -9.12 -17.63
CA LYS A 2 -24.79 -9.65 -17.12
C LYS A 2 -24.44 -8.93 -15.82
N GLU A 3 -24.04 -9.70 -14.82
CA GLU A 3 -23.47 -9.17 -13.58
C GLU A 3 -21.95 -9.29 -13.67
N ILE A 4 -21.25 -8.16 -13.66
CA ILE A 4 -19.78 -8.11 -13.64
C ILE A 4 -19.35 -7.51 -12.31
N LYS A 5 -18.55 -8.27 -11.55
CA LYS A 5 -17.98 -7.83 -10.27
C LYS A 5 -16.55 -7.38 -10.49
N CYS A 6 -16.23 -6.17 -10.03
CA CYS A 6 -14.89 -5.60 -10.09
C CYS A 6 -14.43 -5.26 -8.67
N SER A 7 -13.13 -5.40 -8.40
CA SER A 7 -12.52 -5.05 -7.12
C SER A 7 -11.11 -4.49 -7.32
N PHE A 8 -10.64 -3.76 -6.30
CA PHE A 8 -9.25 -3.32 -6.18
C PHE A 8 -8.65 -3.96 -4.93
N GLY A 9 -7.60 -4.77 -5.12
CA GLY A 9 -6.72 -5.26 -4.07
C GLY A 9 -5.40 -4.49 -4.13
N ILE A 10 -4.97 -3.93 -3.01
CA ILE A 10 -3.78 -3.08 -2.92
C ILE A 10 -2.79 -3.73 -1.97
N ASP A 11 -1.66 -4.17 -2.50
CA ASP A 11 -0.57 -4.73 -1.72
C ASP A 11 0.37 -3.61 -1.26
N ILE A 12 0.55 -3.44 0.06
CA ILE A 12 1.40 -2.40 0.64
C ILE A 12 2.82 -2.95 0.87
N ASP A 13 3.44 -3.38 -0.23
CA ASP A 13 4.76 -4.00 -0.22
C ASP A 13 5.80 -3.08 0.40
N SER A 14 5.79 -1.80 0.02
CA SER A 14 6.65 -0.75 0.57
C SER A 14 8.10 -1.23 0.75
N VAL A 15 8.68 -1.09 1.95
CA VAL A 15 10.03 -1.57 2.25
C VAL A 15 10.08 -3.11 2.31
N ALA A 16 9.01 -3.77 2.76
CA ALA A 16 8.93 -5.22 2.89
C ALA A 16 9.17 -5.94 1.54
N GLY A 17 8.63 -5.40 0.45
CA GLY A 17 8.86 -5.92 -0.89
C GLY A 17 10.32 -5.81 -1.32
N TRP A 18 10.99 -4.68 -1.04
CA TRP A 18 12.41 -4.50 -1.39
C TRP A 18 13.33 -5.45 -0.66
N ILE A 19 13.08 -5.70 0.64
CA ILE A 19 13.90 -6.60 1.44
C ILE A 19 13.54 -8.09 1.26
N GLY A 20 12.31 -8.39 0.84
CA GLY A 20 11.79 -9.76 0.75
C GLY A 20 11.70 -10.33 -0.67
N SER A 21 11.67 -9.50 -1.71
CA SER A 21 11.35 -9.96 -3.07
C SER A 21 12.09 -9.23 -4.19
N TYR A 22 12.36 -7.93 -4.04
CA TYR A 22 12.84 -7.10 -5.17
C TYR A 22 14.34 -6.79 -5.14
N GLY A 23 15.10 -7.41 -4.23
CA GLY A 23 16.57 -7.34 -4.19
C GLY A 23 17.14 -5.98 -3.78
N GLY A 24 16.35 -5.14 -3.11
CA GLY A 24 16.70 -3.78 -2.71
C GLY A 24 17.26 -3.68 -1.29
N GLN A 25 17.54 -4.81 -0.61
CA GLN A 25 17.86 -4.84 0.82
C GLN A 25 19.09 -4.00 1.20
N ASP A 26 20.09 -3.91 0.30
CA ASP A 26 21.32 -3.14 0.53
C ASP A 26 21.35 -1.83 -0.28
N SER A 27 20.22 -1.41 -0.83
CA SER A 27 20.09 -0.23 -1.70
C SER A 27 19.26 0.86 -1.01
N PRO A 28 19.89 1.90 -0.44
CA PRO A 28 19.16 3.02 0.16
C PRO A 28 18.18 3.67 -0.81
N SER A 29 18.54 3.67 -2.10
CA SER A 29 17.70 4.19 -3.18
C SER A 29 16.41 3.39 -3.37
N ASP A 30 16.39 2.11 -3.01
CA ASP A 30 15.21 1.26 -3.13
C ASP A 30 14.38 1.31 -1.86
N ILE A 31 15.05 1.33 -0.70
CA ILE A 31 14.40 1.55 0.59
C ILE A 31 13.60 2.87 0.58
N GLN A 32 14.16 3.97 0.07
CA GLN A 32 13.39 5.23 -0.04
C GLN A 32 12.17 5.12 -0.96
N ARG A 33 12.19 4.28 -2.00
CA ARG A 33 11.02 4.02 -2.85
C ARG A 33 9.94 3.27 -2.07
N GLY A 34 10.35 2.34 -1.21
CA GLY A 34 9.47 1.66 -0.27
C GLY A 34 8.83 2.61 0.74
N VAL A 35 9.59 3.53 1.32
CA VAL A 35 9.07 4.58 2.24
C VAL A 35 8.06 5.47 1.52
N PHE A 36 8.38 5.94 0.31
CA PHE A 36 7.48 6.74 -0.50
C PHE A 36 6.15 6.03 -0.80
N ALA A 37 6.19 4.72 -1.08
CA ALA A 37 4.99 3.94 -1.36
C ALA A 37 3.99 4.00 -0.20
N THR A 38 4.46 3.99 1.05
CA THR A 38 3.58 4.17 2.22
C THR A 38 3.23 5.63 2.46
N GLU A 39 4.21 6.48 2.75
CA GLU A 39 3.97 7.85 3.26
C GLU A 39 3.27 8.76 2.25
N VAL A 40 3.42 8.47 0.95
CA VAL A 40 2.85 9.27 -0.13
C VAL A 40 1.84 8.47 -0.96
N GLY A 41 2.14 7.20 -1.26
CA GLY A 41 1.28 6.35 -2.09
C GLY A 41 -0.05 6.04 -1.41
N VAL A 42 -0.05 5.62 -0.14
CA VAL A 42 -1.27 5.27 0.60
C VAL A 42 -2.24 6.46 0.70
N PRO A 43 -1.83 7.66 1.16
CA PRO A 43 -2.73 8.81 1.17
C PRO A 43 -3.29 9.20 -0.20
N ARG A 44 -2.54 8.99 -1.28
CA ARG A 44 -3.02 9.26 -2.64
C ARG A 44 -4.07 8.26 -3.10
N LEU A 45 -3.87 6.97 -2.83
CA LEU A 45 -4.84 5.93 -3.15
C LEU A 45 -6.13 6.10 -2.35
N LEU A 46 -6.04 6.41 -1.05
CA LEU A 46 -7.22 6.68 -0.23
C LEU A 46 -8.04 7.86 -0.78
N ARG A 47 -7.40 8.98 -1.14
CA ARG A 47 -8.08 10.10 -1.80
C ARG A 47 -8.70 9.73 -3.15
N LEU A 48 -8.06 8.83 -3.90
CA LEU A 48 -8.58 8.36 -5.18
C LEU A 48 -9.86 7.55 -4.96
N PHE A 49 -9.84 6.59 -4.03
CA PHE A 49 -11.00 5.75 -3.75
C PHE A 49 -12.16 6.55 -3.14
N GLU A 50 -11.86 7.49 -2.24
CA GLU A 50 -12.85 8.43 -1.69
C GLU A 50 -13.51 9.28 -2.79
N LYS A 51 -12.72 9.83 -3.72
CA LYS A 51 -13.23 10.67 -4.83
C LYS A 51 -14.28 9.96 -5.69
N TYR A 52 -14.18 8.64 -5.83
CA TYR A 52 -15.06 7.84 -6.68
C TYR A 52 -16.01 6.94 -5.89
N ASP A 53 -16.12 7.09 -4.57
CA ASP A 53 -16.93 6.24 -3.69
C ASP A 53 -16.66 4.74 -3.90
N MET A 54 -15.38 4.39 -4.04
CA MET A 54 -14.92 3.03 -4.36
C MET A 54 -14.49 2.29 -3.09
N LYS A 55 -14.97 1.05 -2.95
CA LYS A 55 -14.44 0.12 -1.95
C LYS A 55 -13.17 -0.55 -2.45
N SER A 56 -12.23 -0.76 -1.55
CA SER A 56 -10.94 -1.41 -1.82
C SER A 56 -10.51 -2.26 -0.63
N THR A 57 -9.65 -3.24 -0.89
CA THR A 57 -9.05 -4.10 0.15
C THR A 57 -7.55 -3.89 0.15
N PHE A 58 -6.95 -3.71 1.32
CA PHE A 58 -5.52 -3.53 1.50
C PHE A 58 -4.90 -4.78 2.14
N PHE A 59 -3.81 -5.27 1.55
CA PHE A 59 -3.03 -6.40 2.05
C PHE A 59 -1.68 -5.86 2.56
N ILE A 60 -1.45 -6.00 3.86
CA ILE A 60 -0.39 -5.26 4.55
C ILE A 60 0.60 -6.26 5.15
N PRO A 61 1.87 -6.30 4.69
CA PRO A 61 2.92 -7.06 5.34
C PRO A 61 3.13 -6.61 6.79
N GLY A 62 3.45 -7.54 7.70
CA GLY A 62 3.70 -7.21 9.12
C GLY A 62 4.79 -6.15 9.30
N HIS A 63 5.88 -6.23 8.52
CA HIS A 63 6.91 -5.20 8.51
C HIS A 63 6.35 -3.79 8.19
N THR A 64 5.49 -3.68 7.17
CA THR A 64 4.87 -2.40 6.80
C THR A 64 3.95 -1.91 7.92
N MET A 65 3.18 -2.81 8.52
CA MET A 65 2.26 -2.49 9.62
C MET A 65 3.01 -1.89 10.82
N ASP A 66 4.13 -2.49 11.20
CA ASP A 66 4.94 -2.03 12.33
C ASP A 66 5.75 -0.76 12.01
N SER A 67 6.17 -0.60 10.75
CA SER A 67 7.03 0.52 10.33
C SER A 67 6.27 1.82 10.09
N PHE A 68 4.99 1.74 9.68
CA PHE A 68 4.19 2.90 9.25
C PHE A 68 2.81 2.94 9.94
N PRO A 69 2.75 2.88 11.28
CA PRO A 69 1.48 2.74 12.00
C PRO A 69 0.49 3.88 11.70
N LYS A 70 0.99 5.10 11.51
CA LYS A 70 0.17 6.27 11.20
C LYS A 70 -0.57 6.13 9.87
N GLU A 71 0.10 5.67 8.82
CA GLU A 71 -0.52 5.43 7.51
C GLU A 71 -1.46 4.24 7.56
N MET A 72 -1.16 3.22 8.36
CA MET A 72 -2.07 2.07 8.54
C MET A 72 -3.36 2.50 9.23
N GLU A 73 -3.30 3.42 10.20
CA GLU A 73 -4.48 4.00 10.84
C GLU A 73 -5.36 4.80 9.87
N MET A 74 -4.82 5.27 8.74
CA MET A 74 -5.63 5.93 7.70
C MET A 74 -6.47 4.93 6.90
N ILE A 75 -6.03 3.67 6.84
CA ILE A 75 -6.74 2.59 6.18
C ILE A 75 -7.79 2.09 7.17
N LYS A 76 -8.92 2.80 7.25
CA LYS A 76 -10.06 2.40 8.07
C LYS A 76 -11.08 1.67 7.22
N SER A 77 -11.51 0.51 7.72
CA SER A 77 -12.61 -0.30 7.20
C SER A 77 -13.94 0.45 7.20
#